data_AF-A0A536R6Z2-F1
#
_entry.id   AF-A0A536R6Z2-F1
#
_cell.length_a   1.000
_cell.length_b   1.000
_cell.length_c   1.000
_cell.angle_alpha   90.00
_cell.angle_beta   90.00
_cell.angle_gamma   90.00
#
_symmetry.space_group_name_H-M   'P 1'
#
loop_
_entity.id
_entity.type
_entity.pdbx_description
1 polymer ?
#
loop_
_entity_poly.entity_id
_entity_poly.type
_entity_poly.pdbx_seq_one_letter_code
_entity_poly.pdbx_strand_id
1 'polypeptide(L)'
;MSWAGTVWRLAVADRTVFVKRAADLAGERDRLAWLEGSWPVPEVIGFFHEADDDWLVTHAVLGVPMFHESVGWDPVQVANKLGQILRKLHATEATDCPFGVKKPGHVLIHGDYCLPNVLVHRGELSGLVDVGGAGLGNPEADLAAGVWTLQYNYGKGFGSAFLDAYGWPPMTEQALEKLRRKYAR
;
A
#
# COMPACT_ATOMS: atom_id res chain seq x y z
N MET A 1 6.20 2.20 14.43
CA MET A 1 5.59 0.86 14.63
C MET A 1 6.68 -0.17 14.39
N SER A 2 7.03 -0.92 15.42
CA SER A 2 8.04 -1.98 15.37
C SER A 2 7.55 -3.13 14.50
N TRP A 3 8.32 -3.48 13.47
CA TRP A 3 8.23 -4.77 12.81
C TRP A 3 8.66 -5.85 13.82
N ALA A 4 7.72 -6.33 14.64
CA ALA A 4 7.92 -7.52 15.47
C ALA A 4 7.41 -8.78 14.75
N GLY A 5 7.23 -8.70 13.42
CA GLY A 5 6.81 -9.82 12.59
C GLY A 5 7.95 -10.34 11.72
N THR A 6 7.95 -11.64 11.48
CA THR A 6 8.89 -12.28 10.54
C THR A 6 8.14 -12.62 9.25
N VAL A 7 8.77 -12.36 8.11
CA VAL A 7 8.21 -12.67 6.78
C VAL A 7 9.15 -13.61 6.05
N TRP A 8 8.60 -14.70 5.53
CA TRP A 8 9.31 -15.64 4.67
C TRP A 8 8.69 -15.66 3.28
N ARG A 9 9.54 -15.77 2.26
CA ARG A 9 9.13 -16.09 0.89
C ARG A 9 9.50 -17.54 0.63
N LEU A 10 8.49 -18.39 0.45
CA LEU A 10 8.68 -19.82 0.19
C LEU A 10 8.35 -20.09 -1.28
N ALA A 11 9.29 -20.64 -2.02
CA ALA A 11 9.10 -21.07 -3.40
C ALA A 11 9.12 -22.60 -3.47
N VAL A 12 8.03 -23.21 -3.94
CA VAL A 12 7.90 -24.65 -4.14
C VAL A 12 7.41 -24.89 -5.56
N ALA A 13 8.26 -25.47 -6.40
CA ALA A 13 8.02 -25.68 -7.82
C ALA A 13 7.56 -24.38 -8.54
N ASP A 14 6.36 -24.37 -9.11
CA ASP A 14 5.75 -23.27 -9.84
C ASP A 14 4.96 -22.30 -8.95
N ARG A 15 4.92 -22.53 -7.63
CA ARG A 15 4.18 -21.70 -6.66
C ARG A 15 5.13 -20.97 -5.74
N THR A 16 4.81 -19.70 -5.49
CA THR A 16 5.46 -18.92 -4.43
C THR A 16 4.39 -18.45 -3.46
N VAL A 17 4.68 -18.57 -2.17
CA VAL A 17 3.84 -18.08 -1.08
C VAL A 17 4.64 -17.18 -0.16
N PHE A 18 3.96 -16.25 0.50
CA PHE A 18 4.51 -15.49 1.60
C PHE A 18 3.89 -15.99 2.90
N VAL A 19 4.74 -16.18 3.92
CA VAL A 19 4.32 -16.48 5.29
C VAL A 19 4.69 -15.29 6.15
N LYS A 20 3.72 -14.70 6.83
CA LYS A 20 3.92 -13.66 7.83
C LYS A 20 3.57 -14.23 9.20
N ARG A 21 4.42 -13.97 10.19
CA ARG A 21 4.16 -14.26 11.61
C ARG A 21 4.22 -12.97 12.40
N ALA A 22 3.19 -12.64 13.16
CA ALA A 22 3.17 -11.51 14.11
C ALA A 22 2.04 -11.69 15.14
N ALA A 23 2.07 -10.93 16.24
CA ALA A 23 1.09 -11.05 17.33
C ALA A 23 -0.37 -10.79 16.90
N ASP A 24 -0.61 -9.99 15.85
CA ASP A 24 -1.94 -9.73 15.29
C ASP A 24 -1.83 -9.53 13.77
N LEU A 25 -2.43 -10.45 13.01
CA LEU A 25 -2.56 -10.38 11.56
C LEU A 25 -4.01 -10.55 11.10
N ALA A 26 -4.97 -10.71 12.01
CA ALA A 26 -6.39 -10.83 11.68
C ALA A 26 -6.88 -9.61 10.90
N GLY A 27 -6.40 -8.42 11.27
CA GLY A 27 -6.72 -7.18 10.56
C GLY A 27 -6.26 -7.15 9.10
N GLU A 28 -5.08 -7.71 8.81
CA GLU A 28 -4.57 -7.82 7.43
C GLU A 28 -5.34 -8.89 6.64
N ARG A 29 -5.56 -10.07 7.24
CA ARG A 29 -6.37 -11.15 6.64
C ARG A 29 -7.73 -10.64 6.17
N ASP A 30 -8.48 -9.96 7.05
CA ASP A 30 -9.85 -9.53 6.74
C ASP A 30 -9.90 -8.48 5.64
N ARG A 31 -8.90 -7.60 5.58
CA ARG A 31 -8.80 -6.56 4.55
C ARG A 31 -8.37 -7.13 3.21
N LEU A 32 -7.48 -8.13 3.19
CA LEU A 32 -7.16 -8.87 1.97
C LEU A 32 -8.42 -9.54 1.41
N ALA A 33 -9.17 -10.26 2.25
CA ALA A 33 -10.41 -10.94 1.84
C ALA A 33 -11.49 -9.97 1.33
N TRP A 34 -11.61 -8.78 1.93
CA TRP A 34 -12.60 -7.78 1.49
C TRP A 34 -12.18 -7.05 0.21
N LEU A 35 -10.88 -6.79 0.01
CA LEU A 35 -10.37 -6.14 -1.20
C LEU A 35 -10.33 -7.08 -2.40
N GLU A 36 -10.30 -8.40 -2.17
CA GLU A 36 -10.30 -9.42 -3.21
C GLU A 36 -11.44 -9.20 -4.22
N GLY A 37 -11.11 -9.31 -5.52
CA GLY A 37 -12.04 -9.06 -6.62
C GLY A 37 -12.22 -7.58 -7.00
N SER A 38 -11.99 -6.64 -6.08
CA SER A 38 -12.06 -5.20 -6.37
C SER A 38 -10.68 -4.59 -6.65
N TRP A 39 -9.67 -5.05 -5.92
CA TRP A 39 -8.28 -4.63 -6.07
C TRP A 39 -7.36 -5.85 -6.18
N PRO A 40 -6.27 -5.76 -6.96
CA PRO A 40 -5.27 -6.82 -6.96
C PRO A 40 -4.56 -6.83 -5.61
N VAL A 41 -4.80 -7.88 -4.83
CA VAL A 41 -4.18 -8.12 -3.51
C VAL A 41 -3.77 -9.60 -3.42
N PRO A 42 -2.82 -9.97 -2.53
CA PRO A 42 -2.51 -11.38 -2.29
C PRO A 42 -3.73 -12.19 -1.84
N GLU A 43 -3.98 -13.32 -2.49
CA GLU A 43 -4.98 -14.30 -2.06
C GLU A 43 -4.53 -14.94 -0.73
N VAL A 44 -5.42 -14.99 0.26
CA VAL A 44 -5.17 -15.67 1.53
C VAL A 44 -5.40 -17.16 1.36
N ILE A 45 -4.36 -17.97 1.61
CA ILE A 45 -4.43 -19.43 1.51
C ILE A 45 -4.45 -20.12 2.87
N GLY A 46 -4.04 -19.42 3.93
CA GLY A 46 -4.01 -19.96 5.27
C GLY A 46 -3.92 -18.87 6.31
N PHE A 47 -4.61 -19.08 7.42
CA PHE A 47 -4.51 -18.25 8.61
C PHE A 47 -4.57 -19.15 9.83
N PHE A 48 -3.54 -19.10 10.66
CA PHE A 48 -3.38 -19.97 11.83
C PHE A 48 -3.00 -19.14 13.04
N HIS A 49 -3.34 -19.63 14.22
CA HIS A 49 -2.88 -19.07 15.48
C HIS A 49 -2.09 -20.15 16.22
N GLU A 50 -0.80 -19.91 16.43
CA GLU A 50 0.11 -20.89 17.04
C GLU A 50 1.28 -20.16 17.73
N ALA A 51 1.67 -20.64 18.91
CA ALA A 51 2.69 -20.02 19.75
C ALA A 51 2.46 -18.52 20.02
N ASP A 52 1.21 -18.15 20.36
CA ASP A 52 0.74 -16.79 20.68
C ASP A 52 0.88 -15.75 19.54
N ASP A 53 1.16 -16.21 18.31
CA ASP A 53 1.22 -15.37 17.12
C ASP A 53 0.19 -15.82 16.08
N ASP A 54 -0.25 -14.86 15.28
CA ASP A 54 -0.93 -15.12 14.03
C ASP A 54 0.07 -15.44 12.92
N TRP A 55 -0.30 -16.41 12.09
CA TRP A 55 0.43 -16.83 10.91
C TRP A 55 -0.47 -16.66 9.69
N LEU A 56 -0.13 -15.70 8.83
CA LEU A 56 -0.84 -15.42 7.59
C LEU A 56 -0.04 -15.96 6.41
N VAL A 57 -0.68 -16.79 5.59
CA VAL A 57 -0.09 -17.33 4.36
C VAL A 57 -0.86 -16.84 3.16
N THR A 58 -0.16 -16.27 2.19
CA THR A 58 -0.74 -15.77 0.94
C THR A 58 -0.03 -16.28 -0.29
N HIS A 59 -0.74 -16.37 -1.42
CA HIS A 59 -0.08 -16.52 -2.71
C HIS A 59 0.74 -15.26 -3.03
N ALA A 60 1.95 -15.46 -3.57
CA ALA A 60 2.73 -14.36 -4.06
C ALA A 60 2.05 -13.73 -5.28
N VAL A 61 1.93 -12.41 -5.24
CA VAL A 61 1.51 -11.65 -6.41
C VAL A 61 2.66 -11.55 -7.40
N LEU A 62 2.35 -11.68 -8.70
CA LEU A 62 3.34 -11.49 -9.76
C LEU A 62 3.82 -10.04 -9.80
N GLY A 63 5.12 -9.85 -10.02
CA GLY A 63 5.71 -8.52 -10.14
C GLY A 63 6.71 -8.21 -9.05
N VAL A 64 7.11 -6.95 -9.00
CA VAL A 64 8.10 -6.40 -8.06
C VAL A 64 7.60 -5.06 -7.54
N PRO A 65 8.09 -4.56 -6.39
CA PRO A 65 7.82 -3.19 -5.97
C PRO A 65 8.08 -2.19 -7.09
N MET A 66 7.24 -1.18 -7.23
CA MET A 66 7.29 -0.26 -8.37
C MET A 66 8.58 0.58 -8.46
N PHE A 67 9.36 0.64 -7.38
CA PHE A 67 10.66 1.29 -7.33
C PHE A 67 11.84 0.36 -7.70
N HIS A 68 11.57 -0.92 -7.97
CA HIS A 68 12.59 -1.89 -8.32
C HIS A 68 13.22 -1.57 -9.68
N GLU A 69 14.54 -1.69 -9.80
CA GLU A 69 15.31 -1.31 -11.00
C GLU A 69 14.84 -1.99 -12.28
N SER A 70 14.36 -3.24 -12.19
CA SER A 70 13.87 -4.01 -13.34
C SER A 70 12.60 -3.43 -13.98
N VAL A 71 11.91 -2.51 -13.30
CA VAL A 71 10.75 -1.80 -13.85
C VAL A 71 11.22 -0.78 -14.90
N GLY A 72 12.42 -0.22 -14.74
CA GLY A 72 13.03 0.71 -15.69
C GLY A 72 12.37 2.09 -15.76
N TRP A 73 11.59 2.47 -14.74
CA TRP A 73 10.97 3.79 -14.64
C TRP A 73 11.89 4.79 -13.98
N ASP A 74 11.91 6.01 -14.51
CA ASP A 74 12.51 7.14 -13.80
C ASP A 74 11.65 7.56 -12.58
N PRO A 75 12.21 8.30 -11.60
CA PRO A 75 11.47 8.71 -10.41
C PRO A 75 10.20 9.53 -10.68
N VAL A 76 10.14 10.29 -11.77
CA VAL A 76 8.95 11.07 -12.15
C VAL A 76 7.85 10.14 -12.66
N GLN A 77 8.20 9.14 -13.47
CA GLN A 77 7.28 8.09 -13.90
C GLN A 77 6.72 7.30 -12.71
N VAL A 78 7.56 6.96 -11.74
CA VAL A 78 7.13 6.30 -10.49
C VAL A 78 6.14 7.19 -9.73
N ALA A 79 6.47 8.46 -9.49
CA ALA A 79 5.60 9.41 -8.79
C ALA A 79 4.24 9.56 -9.49
N ASN A 80 4.24 9.71 -10.81
CA ASN A 80 3.02 9.83 -11.60
C ASN A 80 2.14 8.58 -11.53
N LYS A 81 2.72 7.39 -11.73
CA LYS A 81 1.96 6.14 -11.67
C LYS A 81 1.42 5.89 -10.26
N LEU A 82 2.21 6.20 -9.21
CA LEU A 82 1.78 6.10 -7.82
C LEU A 82 0.56 7.00 -7.54
N GLY A 83 0.57 8.25 -8.02
CA GLY A 83 -0.55 9.18 -7.85
C GLY A 83 -1.80 8.73 -8.59
N GLN A 84 -1.64 8.23 -9.81
CA GLN A 84 -2.74 7.69 -10.63
C GLN A 84 -3.39 6.46 -10.00
N ILE A 85 -2.60 5.55 -9.44
CA ILE A 85 -3.12 4.36 -8.75
C ILE A 85 -3.88 4.80 -7.49
N LEU A 86 -3.32 5.69 -6.67
CA LEU A 86 -3.96 6.15 -5.45
C LEU A 86 -5.29 6.87 -5.73
N ARG A 87 -5.32 7.69 -6.79
CA ARG A 87 -6.56 8.36 -7.22
C ARG A 87 -7.65 7.35 -7.54
N LYS A 88 -7.32 6.24 -8.22
CA LYS A 88 -8.27 5.16 -8.50
C LYS A 88 -8.73 4.46 -7.21
N LEU A 89 -7.81 4.20 -6.28
CA LEU A 89 -8.13 3.61 -4.97
C LEU A 89 -9.12 4.48 -4.20
N HIS A 90 -8.83 5.77 -4.06
CA HIS A 90 -9.67 6.71 -3.34
C HIS A 90 -11.01 7.02 -4.04
N ALA A 91 -11.13 6.74 -5.34
CA ALA A 91 -12.38 6.83 -6.10
C ALA A 91 -13.23 5.55 -6.02
N THR A 92 -12.78 4.51 -5.33
CA THR A 92 -13.55 3.27 -5.14
C THR A 92 -14.72 3.55 -4.21
N GLU A 93 -15.93 3.23 -4.67
CA GLU A 93 -17.13 3.24 -3.81
C GLU A 93 -17.02 2.14 -2.75
N ALA A 94 -16.74 2.55 -1.51
CA ALA A 94 -16.49 1.66 -0.38
C ALA A 94 -17.53 1.85 0.74
N THR A 95 -18.79 2.10 0.36
CA THR A 95 -19.84 2.49 1.31
C THR A 95 -20.23 1.38 2.29
N ASP A 96 -19.94 0.13 1.94
CA ASP A 96 -20.12 -1.13 2.68
C ASP A 96 -18.82 -1.62 3.34
N CYS A 97 -17.72 -0.87 3.23
CA CYS A 97 -16.45 -1.21 3.87
C CYS A 97 -16.63 -1.31 5.40
N PRO A 98 -16.34 -2.47 6.00
CA PRO A 98 -16.52 -2.68 7.44
C PRO A 98 -15.36 -2.10 8.27
N PHE A 99 -14.33 -1.57 7.62
CA PHE A 99 -13.09 -1.10 8.26
C PHE A 99 -12.99 0.42 8.28
N GLY A 100 -12.41 0.96 9.35
CA GLY A 100 -12.20 2.39 9.51
C GLY A 100 -13.45 3.12 10.00
N VAL A 101 -13.55 4.41 9.69
CA VAL A 101 -14.63 5.27 10.20
C VAL A 101 -15.33 5.96 9.04
N LYS A 102 -16.65 5.80 8.94
CA LYS A 102 -17.46 6.49 7.93
C LYS A 102 -17.72 7.94 8.36
N LYS A 103 -17.04 8.89 7.72
CA LYS A 103 -17.18 10.34 7.92
C LYS A 103 -17.19 11.08 6.58
N PRO A 104 -17.80 12.27 6.49
CA PRO A 104 -17.70 13.09 5.29
C PRO A 104 -16.24 13.33 4.88
N GLY A 105 -15.92 13.11 3.60
CA GLY A 105 -14.57 13.25 3.05
C GLY A 105 -13.64 12.06 3.30
N HIS A 106 -14.06 11.03 4.03
CA HIS A 106 -13.31 9.78 4.10
C HIS A 106 -13.51 8.94 2.84
N VAL A 107 -12.44 8.27 2.43
CA VAL A 107 -12.37 7.40 1.25
C VAL A 107 -11.76 6.06 1.64
N LEU A 108 -11.80 5.08 0.76
CA LEU A 108 -11.00 3.87 0.91
C LEU A 108 -9.51 4.23 0.82
N ILE A 109 -8.81 4.14 1.95
CA ILE A 109 -7.35 4.29 2.02
C ILE A 109 -6.69 2.91 2.12
N HIS A 110 -5.43 2.81 1.70
CA HIS A 110 -4.54 1.69 1.95
C HIS A 110 -4.04 1.68 3.40
N GLY A 111 -3.78 2.85 3.99
CA GLY A 111 -3.28 3.01 5.36
C GLY A 111 -1.77 2.80 5.53
N ASP A 112 -1.07 2.38 4.48
CA ASP A 112 0.40 2.32 4.40
C ASP A 112 0.87 2.42 2.94
N TYR A 113 0.46 3.47 2.23
CA TYR A 113 0.68 3.62 0.79
C TYR A 113 2.12 4.03 0.41
N CYS A 114 3.09 3.16 0.75
CA CYS A 114 4.50 3.32 0.43
C CYS A 114 4.91 2.52 -0.83
N LEU A 115 6.00 2.90 -1.49
CA LEU A 115 6.52 2.25 -2.71
C LEU A 115 6.72 0.72 -2.60
N PRO A 116 7.23 0.14 -1.49
CA PRO A 116 7.32 -1.32 -1.34
C PRO A 116 5.96 -2.04 -1.37
N ASN A 117 4.88 -1.32 -1.08
CA ASN A 117 3.54 -1.90 -0.95
C ASN A 117 2.74 -1.86 -2.26
N VAL A 118 3.32 -1.29 -3.32
CA VAL A 118 2.71 -1.18 -4.65
C VAL A 118 3.54 -1.98 -5.64
N LEU A 119 3.00 -3.13 -6.07
CA LEU A 119 3.67 -4.04 -6.99
C LEU A 119 3.25 -3.79 -8.43
N VAL A 120 4.21 -3.94 -9.34
CA VAL A 120 3.99 -3.82 -10.77
C VAL A 120 4.48 -5.04 -11.54
N HIS A 121 3.72 -5.41 -12.55
CA HIS A 121 4.09 -6.45 -13.51
C HIS A 121 3.76 -5.95 -14.91
N ARG A 122 4.76 -6.01 -15.82
CA ARG A 122 4.62 -5.54 -17.22
C ARG A 122 4.09 -4.10 -17.34
N GLY A 123 4.53 -3.22 -16.43
CA GLY A 123 4.18 -1.79 -16.44
C GLY A 123 2.81 -1.44 -15.86
N GLU A 124 2.05 -2.43 -15.36
CA GLU A 124 0.75 -2.22 -14.73
C GLU A 124 0.77 -2.63 -13.26
N LEU A 125 -0.15 -2.04 -12.49
CA LEU A 125 -0.39 -2.46 -11.11
C LEU A 125 -0.73 -3.94 -11.09
N SER A 126 0.02 -4.71 -10.31
CA SER A 126 -0.22 -6.14 -10.14
C SER A 126 -0.60 -6.51 -8.72
N GLY A 127 -0.33 -5.66 -7.71
CA GLY A 127 -0.71 -5.92 -6.33
C GLY A 127 -0.57 -4.71 -5.40
N LEU A 128 -1.48 -4.64 -4.43
CA LEU A 128 -1.33 -3.88 -3.19
C LEU A 128 -1.08 -4.88 -2.05
N VAL A 129 0.00 -4.68 -1.30
CA VAL A 129 0.39 -5.56 -0.18
C VAL A 129 0.46 -4.76 1.12
N ASP A 130 0.52 -5.43 2.27
CA ASP A 130 0.55 -4.78 3.59
C ASP A 130 -0.69 -3.90 3.83
N VAL A 131 -1.86 -4.43 3.45
CA VAL A 131 -3.16 -3.72 3.53
C VAL A 131 -3.81 -3.79 4.91
N GLY A 132 -3.06 -4.13 5.98
CA GLY A 132 -3.59 -4.20 7.35
C GLY A 132 -4.17 -2.88 7.87
N GLY A 133 -3.74 -1.76 7.30
CA GLY A 133 -4.27 -0.41 7.60
C GLY A 133 -5.46 0.03 6.74
N ALA A 134 -5.89 -0.77 5.75
CA ALA A 134 -6.87 -0.33 4.77
C ALA A 134 -8.28 -0.11 5.37
N GLY A 135 -9.06 0.79 4.79
CA GLY A 135 -10.42 1.07 5.23
C GLY A 135 -10.83 2.51 4.99
N LEU A 136 -11.99 2.91 5.53
CA LEU A 136 -12.47 4.29 5.40
C LEU A 136 -11.65 5.24 6.28
N GLY A 137 -10.93 6.17 5.64
CA GLY A 137 -10.03 7.10 6.31
C GLY A 137 -9.84 8.42 5.57
N ASN A 138 -9.13 9.35 6.21
CA ASN A 138 -8.75 10.62 5.59
C ASN A 138 -7.71 10.35 4.48
N PRO A 139 -7.94 10.79 3.23
CA PRO A 139 -7.01 10.58 2.12
C PRO A 139 -5.60 11.13 2.38
N GLU A 140 -5.45 12.14 3.24
CA GLU A 140 -4.14 12.67 3.63
C GLU A 140 -3.21 11.63 4.25
N ALA A 141 -3.74 10.53 4.80
CA ALA A 141 -2.93 9.44 5.35
C ALA A 141 -2.05 8.80 4.26
N ASP A 142 -2.67 8.39 3.15
CA ASP A 142 -1.95 7.79 2.03
C ASP A 142 -1.17 8.82 1.22
N LEU A 143 -1.66 10.07 1.11
CA LEU A 143 -0.91 11.14 0.46
C LEU A 143 0.38 11.46 1.24
N ALA A 144 0.32 11.48 2.57
CA ALA A 144 1.51 11.65 3.40
C ALA A 144 2.49 10.48 3.24
N ALA A 145 2.00 9.24 3.21
CA ALA A 145 2.81 8.04 2.96
C ALA A 145 3.50 8.10 1.59
N GLY A 146 2.74 8.45 0.54
CA GLY A 146 3.23 8.61 -0.84
C GLY A 146 4.32 9.67 -0.97
N VAL A 147 4.13 10.84 -0.37
CA VAL A 147 5.16 11.91 -0.34
C VAL A 147 6.39 11.45 0.44
N TRP A 148 6.20 10.80 1.59
CA TRP A 148 7.30 10.30 2.43
C TRP A 148 8.15 9.27 1.68
N THR A 149 7.53 8.27 1.06
CA THR A 149 8.24 7.17 0.40
C THR A 149 9.02 7.65 -0.83
N LEU A 150 8.46 8.59 -1.59
CA LEU A 150 9.17 9.19 -2.74
C LEU A 150 10.37 10.00 -2.28
N GLN A 151 10.22 10.79 -1.22
CA GLN A 151 11.33 11.57 -0.68
C GLN A 151 12.41 10.68 -0.07
N TYR A 152 12.03 9.58 0.57
CA TYR A 152 12.97 8.61 1.13
C TYR A 152 13.81 7.92 0.04
N ASN A 153 13.18 7.50 -1.07
CA ASN A 153 13.86 6.72 -2.12
C ASN A 153 14.59 7.58 -3.15
N TYR A 154 14.07 8.77 -3.48
CA TYR A 154 14.57 9.58 -4.60
C TYR A 154 14.99 11.01 -4.22
N GLY A 155 14.66 11.46 -3.00
CA GLY A 155 14.90 12.83 -2.57
C GLY A 155 13.75 13.79 -2.85
N LYS A 156 13.98 15.08 -2.62
CA LYS A 156 12.93 16.12 -2.73
C LYS A 156 12.51 16.35 -4.19
N GLY A 157 11.28 16.83 -4.38
CA GLY A 157 10.74 17.25 -5.68
C GLY A 157 9.78 16.25 -6.33
N PHE A 158 9.82 14.96 -5.96
CA PHE A 158 8.92 13.96 -6.55
C PHE A 158 7.52 13.93 -5.89
N GLY A 159 7.41 14.45 -4.67
CA GLY A 159 6.13 14.55 -3.97
C GLY A 159 5.11 15.43 -4.70
N SER A 160 5.53 16.52 -5.36
CA SER A 160 4.62 17.37 -6.13
C SER A 160 4.08 16.64 -7.37
N ALA A 161 4.95 15.97 -8.14
CA ALA A 161 4.51 15.18 -9.30
C ALA A 161 3.48 14.10 -8.91
N PHE A 162 3.69 13.44 -7.77
CA PHE A 162 2.72 12.50 -7.20
C PHE A 162 1.37 13.14 -6.86
N LEU A 163 1.38 14.28 -6.16
CA LEU A 163 0.18 15.01 -5.79
C LEU A 163 -0.57 15.55 -7.01
N ASP A 164 0.15 16.04 -8.02
CA ASP A 164 -0.41 16.53 -9.29
C ASP A 164 -1.09 15.39 -10.06
N ALA A 165 -0.43 14.23 -10.16
CA ALA A 165 -1.01 13.04 -10.79
C ALA A 165 -2.22 12.47 -10.04
N TYR A 166 -2.22 12.58 -8.71
CA TYR A 166 -3.39 12.28 -7.88
C TYR A 166 -4.53 13.29 -8.11
N GLY A 167 -4.21 14.54 -8.42
CA GLY A 167 -5.17 15.65 -8.56
C GLY A 167 -5.38 16.44 -7.25
N TRP A 168 -4.39 16.44 -6.36
CA TRP A 168 -4.41 17.24 -5.13
C TRP A 168 -4.06 18.71 -5.46
N PRO A 169 -4.63 19.70 -4.76
CA PRO A 169 -4.29 21.11 -4.99
C PRO A 169 -2.78 21.37 -4.86
N PRO A 170 -2.21 22.25 -5.69
CA PRO A 170 -0.80 22.62 -5.61
C PRO A 170 -0.40 23.06 -4.19
N MET A 171 0.77 22.58 -3.73
CA MET A 171 1.30 22.86 -2.41
C MET A 171 2.63 23.61 -2.50
N THR A 172 2.87 24.49 -1.52
CA THR A 172 4.22 25.03 -1.29
C THR A 172 5.13 23.92 -0.74
N GLU A 173 6.44 24.07 -0.88
CA GLU A 173 7.39 23.12 -0.28
C GLU A 173 7.19 22.95 1.24
N GLN A 174 6.86 24.05 1.94
CA GLN A 174 6.58 24.02 3.37
C GLN A 174 5.31 23.20 3.70
N ALA A 175 4.26 23.33 2.89
CA ALA A 175 3.03 22.54 3.04
C ALA A 175 3.27 21.07 2.72
N LEU A 176 4.07 20.77 1.69
CA LEU A 176 4.46 19.41 1.31
C LEU A 176 5.25 18.72 2.43
N GLU A 177 6.22 19.42 3.03
CA GLU A 177 7.00 18.90 4.16
C GLU A 177 6.11 18.70 5.39
N LYS A 178 5.12 19.57 5.62
CA LYS A 178 4.12 19.38 6.69
C LYS A 178 3.25 18.14 6.44
N LEU A 179 2.82 17.92 5.20
CA LEU A 179 2.06 16.72 4.81
C LEU A 179 2.92 15.46 5.01
N ARG A 180 4.15 15.44 4.50
CA ARG A 180 5.11 14.34 4.68
C ARG A 180 5.28 13.95 6.15
N ARG A 181 5.39 14.93 7.05
CA ARG A 181 5.54 14.70 8.50
C ARG A 181 4.31 14.09 9.18
N LYS A 182 3.13 14.10 8.55
CA LYS A 182 1.94 13.40 9.08
C LYS A 182 2.13 11.88 9.03
N TYR A 183 2.98 11.39 8.13
CA TYR A 183 3.36 9.99 8.10
C TYR A 183 4.53 9.77 9.06
N ALA A 184 4.20 9.33 10.28
CA ALA A 184 5.17 9.02 11.33
C ALA A 184 5.57 7.54 11.25
N ARG A 185 6.62 7.26 10.47
CA ARG A 185 7.45 6.06 10.63
C ARG A 185 8.80 6.44 11.23
#